data_AF-A0A3L8AE88-F1
#
_entry.id   AF-A0A3L8AE88-F1
#
_cell.length_a   1.000
_cell.length_b   1.000
_cell.length_c   1.000
_cell.angle_alpha   90.00
_cell.angle_beta   90.00
_cell.angle_gamma   90.00
#
_symmetry.space_group_name_H-M   'P 1'
#
loop_
_entity.id
_entity.type
_entity.pdbx_description
1 polymer ?
#
loop_
_entity_poly.entity_id
_entity_poly.type
_entity_poly.pdbx_seq_one_letter_code
_entity_poly.pdbx_strand_id
1 'polypeptide(L)'
;MKKTIYPFMLLALLLLVSCKSKKNVVSTLPRPVLNMDSVSAHITDTTGSIARIFTPDHSQLKDLNISKSKKRTPKKQEPAADNKYSDRVLRGTKITSSTVKLSSAYAGIDRVVNYDFTHRDVPEAFEGFRIAFISDLHYKSLFKEQGLNSLVNLLIAQKADVLLMGGDYQEGCEYVEPLFSALARVKTPMGTYGVMGNNDYERCHDDIVRTMEHYGMRVLEHKVDTLRKDGQQILIAGVRNPFDLARNGVSPSLALSPKDFVILLVHTPDYIEDVSIANTDLALAGHTHGGQVRIFGVAPILPSHYGNRFVTGLAYNSAKIPLIVTNGIGTSQVPIRIGAPAEIVMITLHRLTE
;
A
#
# COMPACT_ATOMS: atom_id res chain seq x y z
N MET A 1 -15.62 -47.85 -28.76
CA MET A 1 -16.42 -46.92 -27.92
C MET A 1 -16.10 -47.16 -26.45
N LYS A 2 -15.27 -46.32 -25.83
CA LYS A 2 -15.12 -46.23 -24.36
C LYS A 2 -15.11 -44.74 -24.00
N LYS A 3 -16.09 -44.34 -23.18
CA LYS A 3 -16.40 -42.96 -22.83
C LYS A 3 -15.43 -42.41 -21.80
N THR A 4 -14.90 -41.23 -22.10
CA THR A 4 -14.25 -40.28 -21.19
C THR A 4 -15.31 -39.60 -20.31
N ILE A 5 -15.27 -39.83 -19.00
CA ILE A 5 -16.01 -39.02 -18.02
C ILE A 5 -15.13 -38.86 -16.78
N TYR A 6 -14.21 -37.90 -16.81
CA TYR A 6 -13.55 -37.34 -15.61
C TYR A 6 -13.06 -35.93 -15.95
N PRO A 7 -13.94 -34.91 -15.90
CA PRO A 7 -13.51 -33.65 -15.28
C PRO A 7 -14.63 -32.91 -14.51
N PHE A 8 -15.65 -33.59 -14.00
CA PHE A 8 -16.74 -32.94 -13.23
C PHE A 8 -16.63 -33.08 -11.69
N MET A 9 -15.77 -33.96 -11.19
CA MET A 9 -15.62 -34.19 -9.74
C MET A 9 -14.68 -33.20 -9.03
N LEU A 10 -13.79 -32.52 -9.76
CA LEU A 10 -12.84 -31.57 -9.14
C LEU A 10 -13.46 -30.17 -8.91
N LEU A 11 -14.54 -29.85 -9.63
CA LEU A 11 -15.20 -28.55 -9.56
C LEU A 11 -16.16 -28.44 -8.36
N ALA A 12 -16.62 -29.56 -7.81
CA ALA A 12 -17.55 -29.59 -6.68
C ALA A 12 -16.87 -29.39 -5.31
N LEU A 13 -15.55 -29.61 -5.20
CA LEU A 13 -14.83 -29.48 -3.92
C LEU A 13 -14.47 -28.02 -3.57
N LEU A 14 -14.52 -27.10 -4.54
CA LEU A 14 -14.14 -25.68 -4.36
C LEU A 14 -15.30 -24.77 -3.93
N LEU A 15 -16.53 -25.29 -3.81
CA LEU A 15 -17.73 -24.51 -3.50
C LEU A 15 -18.20 -24.61 -2.03
N LEU A 16 -17.41 -25.21 -1.13
CA LEU A 16 -17.80 -25.44 0.28
C LEU A 16 -16.90 -24.77 1.33
N VAL A 17 -16.25 -23.66 1.00
CA VAL A 17 -15.62 -22.79 2.02
C VAL A 17 -16.46 -21.51 2.15
N SER A 18 -17.60 -21.68 2.81
CA SER A 18 -18.47 -20.58 3.24
C SER A 18 -18.01 -20.05 4.59
N CYS A 19 -17.88 -18.73 4.70
CA CYS A 19 -17.56 -17.98 5.90
C CYS A 19 -18.37 -18.44 7.13
N LYS A 20 -17.68 -18.99 8.14
CA LYS A 20 -18.19 -19.03 9.51
C LYS A 20 -17.18 -18.38 10.44
N SER A 21 -17.51 -17.14 10.82
CA SER A 21 -16.92 -16.43 11.95
C SER A 21 -17.08 -17.26 13.23
N LYS A 22 -15.97 -17.76 13.77
CA LYS A 22 -15.93 -18.34 15.12
C LYS A 22 -15.77 -17.19 16.12
N LYS A 23 -16.85 -16.84 16.82
CA LYS A 23 -16.78 -16.04 18.05
C LYS A 23 -16.22 -16.92 19.17
N ASN A 24 -15.00 -16.63 19.61
CA ASN A 24 -14.46 -17.23 20.83
C ASN A 24 -15.05 -16.50 22.05
N VAL A 25 -15.67 -17.28 22.92
CA VAL A 25 -16.13 -16.87 24.25
C VAL A 25 -14.90 -16.80 25.17
N VAL A 26 -14.57 -15.61 25.65
CA VAL A 26 -13.57 -15.42 26.71
C VAL A 26 -14.31 -15.40 28.05
N SER A 27 -14.06 -16.40 28.89
CA SER A 27 -14.48 -16.41 30.29
C SER A 27 -13.62 -15.44 31.09
N THR A 28 -14.24 -14.42 31.68
CA THR A 28 -13.60 -13.53 32.65
C THR A 28 -13.63 -14.17 34.04
N LEU A 29 -12.47 -14.30 34.67
CA LEU A 29 -12.34 -14.58 36.11
C LEU A 29 -11.97 -13.26 36.84
N PRO A 30 -12.48 -13.03 38.05
CA PRO A 30 -12.44 -11.73 38.72
C PRO A 30 -11.09 -11.42 39.36
N ARG A 31 -10.69 -10.14 39.31
CA ARG A 31 -9.57 -9.60 40.11
C ARG A 31 -10.08 -9.14 41.48
N PRO A 32 -9.32 -9.35 42.57
CA PRO A 32 -9.65 -8.77 43.86
C PRO A 32 -9.29 -7.28 43.90
N VAL A 33 -10.19 -6.50 44.48
CA VAL A 33 -10.03 -5.09 44.85
C VAL A 33 -9.32 -5.04 46.20
N LEU A 34 -8.25 -4.26 46.31
CA LEU A 34 -7.73 -3.80 47.59
C LEU A 34 -7.70 -2.27 47.58
N ASN A 35 -8.63 -1.70 48.34
CA ASN A 35 -8.54 -0.34 48.87
C ASN A 35 -7.54 -0.35 50.05
N MET A 36 -6.63 0.61 50.09
CA MET A 36 -6.22 1.22 51.37
C MET A 36 -6.09 2.72 51.18
N ASP A 37 -6.82 3.40 52.05
CA ASP A 37 -6.85 4.84 52.24
C ASP A 37 -5.78 5.29 53.24
N SER A 38 -5.11 6.37 52.87
CA SER A 38 -4.92 7.61 53.65
C SER A 38 -3.78 7.80 54.68
N VAL A 39 -3.33 9.06 54.67
CA VAL A 39 -2.69 9.91 55.71
C VAL A 39 -1.17 9.74 55.88
N SER A 40 -0.31 10.75 56.06
CA SER A 40 -0.19 12.22 55.85
C SER A 40 1.17 12.61 56.47
N ALA A 41 1.64 13.86 56.25
CA ALA A 41 2.77 14.58 56.88
C ALA A 41 4.18 14.29 56.32
N HIS A 42 5.10 15.24 56.12
CA HIS A 42 5.20 16.67 56.46
C HIS A 42 6.29 17.34 55.57
N ILE A 43 6.02 18.56 55.09
CA ILE A 43 6.85 19.80 55.04
C ILE A 43 8.33 19.72 54.60
N THR A 44 8.69 20.43 53.52
CA THR A 44 9.44 21.72 53.58
C THR A 44 9.41 22.47 52.25
N ASP A 45 9.04 23.75 52.35
CA ASP A 45 9.09 24.84 51.37
C ASP A 45 10.51 25.19 50.91
N THR A 46 10.66 25.66 49.67
CA THR A 46 11.12 27.05 49.40
C THR A 46 10.85 27.47 47.94
N THR A 47 9.92 28.42 47.78
CA THR A 47 9.95 29.66 46.96
C THR A 47 10.69 29.67 45.60
N GLY A 48 10.14 30.18 44.49
CA GLY A 48 8.88 30.90 44.28
C GLY A 48 8.78 31.54 42.87
N SER A 49 7.63 32.19 42.63
CA SER A 49 7.39 33.31 41.68
C SER A 49 7.41 32.92 40.18
N ILE A 50 6.45 33.20 39.30
CA ILE A 50 5.45 34.28 39.18
C ILE A 50 4.25 33.74 38.35
N ALA A 51 3.04 34.04 38.83
CA ALA A 51 1.78 33.90 38.10
C ALA A 51 1.50 35.14 37.23
N ARG A 52 0.78 34.97 36.12
CA ARG A 52 -0.54 35.60 35.80
C ARG A 52 -0.80 35.62 34.28
N ILE A 53 -1.84 34.93 33.82
CA ILE A 53 -3.21 35.42 33.49
C ILE A 53 -3.22 36.25 32.21
N PHE A 54 -3.94 35.78 31.18
CA PHE A 54 -4.90 36.59 30.41
C PHE A 54 -5.84 35.69 29.58
N THR A 55 -7.12 35.69 29.96
CA THR A 55 -8.30 35.47 29.12
C THR A 55 -9.17 36.72 29.21
N PRO A 56 -9.86 37.11 28.13
CA PRO A 56 -11.28 37.48 28.23
C PRO A 56 -12.07 36.94 27.02
N ASP A 57 -13.26 36.32 27.17
CA ASP A 57 -14.59 36.78 27.63
C ASP A 57 -15.52 37.15 26.46
N HIS A 58 -16.73 36.59 26.54
CA HIS A 58 -17.84 36.68 25.61
C HIS A 58 -18.84 37.74 26.06
N SER A 59 -19.16 38.70 25.19
CA SER A 59 -20.52 39.22 24.99
C SER A 59 -20.46 40.41 24.03
N GLN A 60 -21.35 40.45 23.03
CA GLN A 60 -22.49 41.38 22.96
C GLN A 60 -23.39 41.00 21.77
N LEU A 61 -24.69 41.06 22.03
CA LEU A 61 -25.83 40.73 21.17
C LEU A 61 -26.35 41.97 20.42
N LYS A 62 -27.25 41.70 19.45
CA LYS A 62 -28.26 42.56 18.78
C LYS A 62 -27.85 43.03 17.37
N ASP A 63 -28.65 42.89 16.31
CA ASP A 63 -30.10 43.06 16.20
C ASP A 63 -30.80 42.18 15.12
N LEU A 64 -32.03 41.78 15.47
CA LEU A 64 -33.29 41.66 14.71
C LEU A 64 -33.27 41.95 13.18
N ASN A 65 -33.81 41.05 12.35
CA ASN A 65 -35.25 41.01 12.01
C ASN A 65 -35.60 40.03 10.87
N ILE A 66 -36.81 39.48 11.00
CA ILE A 66 -37.47 38.49 10.14
C ILE A 66 -38.13 39.17 8.93
N SER A 67 -38.06 38.57 7.73
CA SER A 67 -39.18 38.62 6.76
C SER A 67 -39.08 37.53 5.69
N LYS A 68 -40.26 37.07 5.27
CA LYS A 68 -40.60 35.83 4.58
C LYS A 68 -40.36 35.85 3.06
N SER A 69 -40.13 34.64 2.57
CA SER A 69 -40.32 34.06 1.22
C SER A 69 -40.81 34.95 0.06
N LYS A 70 -40.13 34.83 -1.09
CA LYS A 70 -40.77 34.84 -2.41
C LYS A 70 -40.00 33.97 -3.42
N LYS A 71 -40.70 32.99 -4.00
CA LYS A 71 -40.27 32.18 -5.15
C LYS A 71 -40.01 33.07 -6.38
N ARG A 72 -38.89 32.83 -7.08
CA ARG A 72 -38.73 33.04 -8.53
C ARG A 72 -37.78 32.00 -9.12
N THR A 73 -38.23 31.37 -10.19
CA THR A 73 -37.56 30.34 -11.02
C THR A 73 -36.65 30.99 -12.10
N PRO A 74 -35.88 30.21 -12.88
CA PRO A 74 -34.42 30.18 -12.86
C PRO A 74 -33.75 31.16 -13.86
N LYS A 75 -32.53 31.60 -13.53
CA LYS A 75 -31.65 32.28 -14.50
C LYS A 75 -30.49 31.33 -14.83
N LYS A 76 -30.34 31.08 -16.13
CA LYS A 76 -29.26 30.32 -16.79
C LYS A 76 -27.90 30.62 -16.13
N GLN A 77 -27.24 29.58 -15.65
CA GLN A 77 -25.89 29.65 -15.10
C GLN A 77 -24.99 28.84 -16.05
N GLU A 78 -24.07 29.54 -16.71
CA GLU A 78 -22.95 28.92 -17.42
C GLU A 78 -22.14 28.07 -16.43
N PRO A 79 -21.73 26.84 -16.78
CA PRO A 79 -20.87 26.07 -15.91
C PRO A 79 -19.45 26.64 -15.97
N ALA A 80 -19.09 27.38 -14.93
CA ALA A 80 -17.71 27.65 -14.60
C ALA A 80 -17.11 26.44 -13.88
N ALA A 81 -15.90 26.07 -14.32
CA ALA A 81 -14.91 25.25 -13.62
C ALA A 81 -15.23 23.76 -13.41
N ASP A 82 -15.10 22.96 -14.48
CA ASP A 82 -14.95 21.50 -14.33
C ASP A 82 -13.87 20.87 -15.24
N ASN A 83 -12.97 21.69 -15.80
CA ASN A 83 -12.00 21.24 -16.81
C ASN A 83 -10.52 21.28 -16.36
N LYS A 84 -10.23 21.49 -15.07
CA LYS A 84 -8.84 21.56 -14.59
C LYS A 84 -8.25 20.22 -14.12
N TYR A 85 -9.10 19.24 -13.80
CA TYR A 85 -8.67 17.91 -13.35
C TYR A 85 -8.39 16.94 -14.51
N SER A 86 -9.14 17.06 -15.61
CA SER A 86 -9.03 16.18 -16.78
C SER A 86 -7.75 16.39 -17.61
N ASP A 87 -7.08 17.54 -17.46
CA ASP A 87 -5.96 17.95 -18.32
C ASP A 87 -4.57 17.58 -17.78
N ARG A 88 -4.46 17.11 -16.53
CA ARG A 88 -3.16 16.73 -15.93
C ARG A 88 -2.60 15.42 -16.46
N VAL A 89 -3.48 14.45 -16.74
CA VAL A 89 -3.06 13.11 -17.10
C VAL A 89 -2.78 12.95 -18.60
N LEU A 90 -3.40 13.77 -19.44
CA LEU A 90 -3.43 13.50 -20.89
C LEU A 90 -2.28 14.11 -21.70
N ARG A 91 -1.26 14.74 -21.10
CA ARG A 91 -0.16 15.36 -21.88
C ARG A 91 1.27 15.21 -21.35
N GLY A 92 1.53 14.46 -20.27
CA GLY A 92 2.88 14.44 -19.67
C GLY A 92 3.45 13.08 -19.28
N THR A 93 2.61 12.07 -19.00
CA THR A 93 3.10 10.78 -18.51
C THR A 93 3.29 9.79 -19.65
N LYS A 94 4.52 9.34 -19.87
CA LYS A 94 4.85 8.24 -20.77
C LYS A 94 5.41 7.09 -19.96
N ILE A 95 4.75 5.93 -20.02
CA ILE A 95 5.19 4.73 -19.33
C ILE A 95 5.43 3.64 -20.37
N THR A 96 6.67 3.18 -20.48
CA THR A 96 7.01 1.99 -21.28
C THR A 96 7.39 0.86 -20.35
N SER A 97 7.27 -0.37 -20.83
CA SER A 97 7.70 -1.54 -20.06
C SER A 97 8.49 -2.52 -20.90
N SER A 98 9.41 -3.22 -20.25
CA SER A 98 10.13 -4.34 -20.80
C SER A 98 10.18 -5.47 -19.78
N THR A 99 10.43 -6.69 -20.24
CA THR A 99 10.49 -7.86 -19.36
C THR A 99 11.76 -8.63 -19.64
N VAL A 100 12.50 -8.93 -18.57
CA VAL A 100 13.68 -9.81 -18.60
C VAL A 100 13.29 -11.10 -17.89
N LYS A 101 13.21 -12.21 -18.65
CA LYS A 101 13.05 -13.53 -18.06
C LYS A 101 14.33 -13.93 -17.35
N LEU A 102 14.20 -14.46 -16.14
CA LEU A 102 15.33 -14.92 -15.36
C LEU A 102 15.65 -16.38 -15.69
N SER A 103 16.92 -16.74 -15.58
CA SER A 103 17.35 -18.13 -15.65
C SER A 103 17.05 -18.84 -14.34
N SER A 104 17.23 -20.16 -14.32
CA SER A 104 17.11 -20.99 -13.11
C SER A 104 18.08 -20.61 -11.98
N ALA A 105 19.02 -19.69 -12.21
CA ALA A 105 19.91 -19.15 -11.18
C ALA A 105 19.16 -18.35 -10.10
N TYR A 106 17.98 -17.81 -10.40
CA TYR A 106 17.14 -17.09 -9.45
C TYR A 106 15.91 -17.93 -9.10
N ALA A 107 16.08 -18.92 -8.23
CA ALA A 107 15.00 -19.82 -7.85
C ALA A 107 13.79 -19.05 -7.29
N GLY A 108 12.58 -19.41 -7.72
CA GLY A 108 11.34 -18.80 -7.23
C GLY A 108 11.02 -17.42 -7.78
N ILE A 109 11.77 -16.92 -8.78
CA ILE A 109 11.48 -15.66 -9.46
C ILE A 109 11.63 -15.88 -10.96
N ASP A 110 10.57 -15.59 -11.71
CA ASP A 110 10.51 -15.91 -13.14
C ASP A 110 11.02 -14.74 -14.00
N ARG A 111 10.85 -13.49 -13.55
CA ARG A 111 11.19 -12.30 -14.35
C ARG A 111 11.44 -11.03 -13.54
N VAL A 112 12.11 -10.09 -14.18
CA VAL A 112 12.14 -8.67 -13.81
C VAL A 112 11.29 -7.92 -14.83
N VAL A 113 10.33 -7.13 -14.37
CA VAL A 113 9.55 -6.22 -15.23
C VAL A 113 10.06 -4.81 -14.99
N ASN A 114 10.61 -4.19 -16.04
CA ASN A 114 11.10 -2.82 -15.98
C ASN A 114 10.04 -1.87 -16.52
N TYR A 115 9.85 -0.74 -15.85
CA TYR A 115 9.04 0.38 -16.29
C TYR A 115 9.90 1.63 -16.38
N ASP A 116 9.87 2.30 -17.53
CA ASP A 116 10.42 3.66 -17.65
C ASP A 116 9.24 4.62 -17.47
N PHE A 117 9.23 5.34 -16.35
CA PHE A 117 8.19 6.30 -16.00
C PHE A 117 8.70 7.70 -16.31
N THR A 118 8.24 8.27 -17.41
CA THR A 118 8.59 9.64 -17.80
C THR A 118 7.45 10.59 -17.44
N HIS A 119 7.73 11.62 -16.64
CA HIS A 119 6.74 12.62 -16.27
C HIS A 119 7.39 13.99 -16.04
N ARG A 120 6.67 15.08 -16.35
CA ARG A 120 7.20 16.44 -16.19
C ARG A 120 7.44 16.84 -14.72
N ASP A 121 6.68 16.26 -13.80
CA ASP A 121 6.74 16.59 -12.37
C ASP A 121 7.79 15.74 -11.63
N VAL A 122 8.47 14.80 -12.31
CA VAL A 122 9.66 14.14 -11.76
C VAL A 122 10.72 15.22 -11.53
N PRO A 123 11.22 15.41 -10.29
CA PRO A 123 12.24 16.42 -10.02
C PRO A 123 13.55 16.08 -10.73
N GLU A 124 14.29 17.10 -11.15
CA GLU A 124 15.56 16.96 -11.88
C GLU A 124 16.58 16.05 -11.18
N ALA A 125 16.71 16.20 -9.87
CA ALA A 125 17.61 15.38 -9.06
C ALA A 125 17.25 13.88 -9.13
N PHE A 126 16.02 13.54 -9.50
CA PHE A 126 15.51 12.17 -9.60
C PHE A 126 15.52 11.64 -11.05
N GLU A 127 16.17 12.32 -11.99
CA GLU A 127 16.44 11.75 -13.31
C GLU A 127 17.25 10.45 -13.17
N GLY A 128 16.75 9.38 -13.81
CA GLY A 128 17.33 8.05 -13.74
C GLY A 128 17.19 7.37 -12.38
N PHE A 129 16.37 7.89 -11.46
CA PHE A 129 16.17 7.30 -10.13
C PHE A 129 15.48 5.94 -10.22
N ARG A 130 16.03 4.93 -9.54
CA ARG A 130 15.65 3.52 -9.70
C ARG A 130 14.95 3.01 -8.45
N ILE A 131 13.72 2.53 -8.64
CA ILE A 131 12.86 1.99 -7.59
C ILE A 131 12.74 0.48 -7.82
N ALA A 132 13.09 -0.32 -6.80
CA ALA A 132 12.70 -1.72 -6.75
C ALA A 132 11.37 -1.84 -6.01
N PHE A 133 10.43 -2.59 -6.56
CA PHE A 133 9.14 -2.88 -5.94
C PHE A 133 8.89 -4.40 -5.90
N ILE A 134 8.59 -4.89 -4.70
CA ILE A 134 8.25 -6.29 -4.43
C ILE A 134 6.98 -6.35 -3.58
N SER A 135 6.20 -7.42 -3.69
CA SER A 135 4.99 -7.62 -2.89
C SER A 135 4.64 -9.10 -2.84
N ASP A 136 3.74 -9.47 -1.94
CA ASP A 136 3.11 -10.79 -1.85
C ASP A 136 4.18 -11.90 -1.79
N LEU A 137 5.13 -11.74 -0.88
CA LEU A 137 6.23 -12.68 -0.70
C LEU A 137 5.72 -14.02 -0.19
N HIS A 138 4.70 -14.00 0.68
CA HIS A 138 4.14 -15.18 1.34
C HIS A 138 5.24 -16.17 1.71
N TYR A 139 6.26 -15.68 2.43
CA TYR A 139 7.46 -16.46 2.67
C TYR A 139 7.11 -17.75 3.42
N LYS A 140 7.63 -18.87 2.90
CA LYS A 140 7.29 -20.26 3.24
C LYS A 140 6.00 -20.82 2.62
N SER A 141 5.43 -20.16 1.61
CA SER A 141 4.54 -20.76 0.61
C SER A 141 5.33 -21.63 -0.39
N LEU A 142 5.17 -21.48 -1.71
CA LEU A 142 6.14 -21.98 -2.70
C LEU A 142 7.52 -21.29 -2.57
N PHE A 143 7.54 -20.07 -2.03
CA PHE A 143 8.76 -19.29 -1.86
C PHE A 143 9.52 -19.70 -0.58
N LYS A 144 10.55 -20.53 -0.74
CA LYS A 144 11.37 -21.10 0.36
C LYS A 144 12.73 -20.39 0.52
N GLU A 145 13.58 -20.85 1.44
CA GLU A 145 14.90 -20.25 1.74
C GLU A 145 15.75 -19.96 0.50
N GLN A 146 15.85 -20.93 -0.42
CA GLN A 146 16.63 -20.75 -1.64
C GLN A 146 16.07 -19.62 -2.51
N GLY A 147 14.74 -19.49 -2.55
CA GLY A 147 14.07 -18.38 -3.23
C GLY A 147 14.34 -17.05 -2.55
N LEU A 148 14.30 -17.00 -1.22
CA LEU A 148 14.62 -15.78 -0.46
C LEU A 148 16.06 -15.30 -0.69
N ASN A 149 17.03 -16.22 -0.70
CA ASN A 149 18.41 -15.87 -1.03
C ASN A 149 18.55 -15.41 -2.50
N SER A 150 17.83 -16.06 -3.42
CA SER A 150 17.80 -15.65 -4.83
C SER A 150 17.22 -14.24 -4.99
N LEU A 151 16.14 -13.92 -4.29
CA LEU A 151 15.52 -12.59 -4.26
C LEU A 151 16.49 -11.53 -3.76
N VAL A 152 17.14 -11.78 -2.61
CA VAL A 152 18.10 -10.82 -2.04
C VAL A 152 19.26 -10.57 -3.01
N ASN A 153 19.83 -11.62 -3.60
CA ASN A 153 20.90 -11.48 -4.58
C ASN A 153 20.44 -10.71 -5.82
N LEU A 154 19.23 -10.98 -6.32
CA LEU A 154 18.65 -10.28 -7.44
C LEU A 154 18.46 -8.80 -7.15
N LEU A 155 17.88 -8.45 -6.00
CA LEU A 155 17.65 -7.07 -5.58
C LEU A 155 18.96 -6.30 -5.40
N ILE A 156 19.99 -6.93 -4.83
CA ILE A 156 21.35 -6.34 -4.75
C ILE A 156 21.90 -6.07 -6.15
N ALA A 157 21.76 -7.02 -7.08
CA ALA A 157 22.21 -6.86 -8.46
C ALA A 157 21.45 -5.76 -9.21
N GLN A 158 20.19 -5.48 -8.83
CA GLN A 158 19.42 -4.41 -9.42
C GLN A 158 19.96 -3.02 -9.08
N LYS A 159 20.73 -2.81 -8.00
CA LYS A 159 21.27 -1.48 -7.62
C LYS A 159 20.18 -0.38 -7.61
N ALA A 160 19.07 -0.65 -6.94
CA ALA A 160 18.00 0.33 -6.77
C ALA A 160 18.41 1.43 -5.78
N ASP A 161 17.88 2.64 -5.98
CA ASP A 161 18.05 3.75 -5.06
C ASP A 161 17.14 3.60 -3.83
N VAL A 162 15.96 2.99 -3.99
CA VAL A 162 14.98 2.68 -2.94
C VAL A 162 14.34 1.32 -3.17
N LEU A 163 14.01 0.62 -2.08
CA LEU A 163 13.19 -0.59 -2.09
C LEU A 163 11.82 -0.29 -1.48
N LEU A 164 10.75 -0.53 -2.25
CA LEU A 164 9.36 -0.41 -1.80
C LEU A 164 8.73 -1.80 -1.71
N MET A 165 7.94 -2.05 -0.66
CA MET A 165 7.35 -3.35 -0.37
C MET A 165 5.83 -3.27 -0.19
N GLY A 166 5.09 -4.04 -0.99
CA GLY A 166 3.63 -3.94 -1.10
C GLY A 166 2.82 -4.70 -0.06
N GLY A 167 3.44 -5.43 0.87
CA GLY A 167 2.73 -6.25 1.87
C GLY A 167 2.64 -7.74 1.53
N ASP A 168 1.94 -8.49 2.39
CA ASP A 168 1.78 -9.95 2.43
C ASP A 168 3.14 -10.67 2.47
N TYR A 169 3.82 -10.52 3.60
CA TYR A 169 5.22 -10.92 3.75
C TYR A 169 5.41 -12.41 4.05
N GLN A 170 4.54 -13.01 4.87
CA GLN A 170 4.82 -14.24 5.61
C GLN A 170 3.67 -15.25 5.61
N GLU A 171 3.97 -16.54 5.81
CA GLU A 171 2.96 -17.59 6.03
C GLU A 171 2.90 -18.14 7.47
N GLY A 172 3.67 -17.54 8.38
CA GLY A 172 3.71 -17.80 9.82
C GLY A 172 4.59 -16.76 10.53
N CYS A 173 4.25 -16.41 11.77
CA CYS A 173 4.98 -15.37 12.53
C CYS A 173 6.42 -15.78 12.82
N GLU A 174 6.69 -17.08 12.91
CA GLU A 174 8.03 -17.64 13.05
C GLU A 174 8.95 -17.31 11.86
N TYR A 175 8.39 -16.91 10.72
CA TYR A 175 9.13 -16.58 9.51
C TYR A 175 9.36 -15.07 9.31
N VAL A 176 8.76 -14.22 10.15
CA VAL A 176 8.94 -12.76 10.09
C VAL A 176 10.41 -12.39 10.27
N GLU A 177 11.03 -12.83 11.37
CA GLU A 177 12.42 -12.50 11.67
C GLU A 177 13.39 -13.00 10.60
N PRO A 178 13.38 -14.29 10.18
CA PRO A 178 14.26 -14.76 9.11
C PRO A 178 14.07 -14.02 7.79
N LEU A 179 12.83 -13.66 7.43
CA LEU A 179 12.53 -12.94 6.21
C LEU A 179 13.17 -11.55 6.18
N PHE A 180 12.85 -10.73 7.18
CA PHE A 180 13.34 -9.35 7.22
C PHE A 180 14.84 -9.27 7.51
N SER A 181 15.39 -10.22 8.27
CA SER A 181 16.83 -10.35 8.45
C SER A 181 17.54 -10.58 7.10
N ALA A 182 16.99 -11.45 6.24
CA ALA A 182 17.54 -11.67 4.91
C ALA A 182 17.39 -10.45 4.00
N LEU A 183 16.22 -9.79 4.00
CA LEU A 183 15.94 -8.58 3.22
C LEU A 183 16.80 -7.38 3.67
N ALA A 184 17.19 -7.32 4.94
CA ALA A 184 18.05 -6.27 5.48
C ALA A 184 19.45 -6.26 4.85
N ARG A 185 19.86 -7.34 4.15
CA ARG A 185 21.09 -7.38 3.35
C ARG A 185 21.00 -6.53 2.07
N VAL A 186 19.79 -6.25 1.59
CA VAL A 186 19.57 -5.33 0.46
C VAL A 186 19.72 -3.91 0.98
N LYS A 187 20.85 -3.27 0.66
CA LYS A 187 21.13 -1.88 1.06
C LYS A 187 20.87 -0.95 -0.12
N THR A 188 19.90 -0.07 0.05
CA THR A 188 19.53 0.99 -0.91
C THR A 188 19.88 2.36 -0.33
N PRO A 189 20.41 3.31 -1.13
CA PRO A 189 20.78 4.66 -0.67
C PRO A 189 19.66 5.41 0.07
N MET A 190 18.42 5.27 -0.39
CA MET A 190 17.26 5.97 0.17
C MET A 190 16.45 5.12 1.17
N GLY A 191 16.89 3.89 1.43
CA GLY A 191 16.28 2.96 2.39
C GLY A 191 15.17 2.07 1.83
N THR A 192 14.48 1.40 2.75
CA THR A 192 13.43 0.42 2.46
C THR A 192 12.14 0.84 3.15
N TYR A 193 11.04 0.81 2.40
CA TYR A 193 9.71 1.22 2.87
C TYR A 193 8.70 0.12 2.56
N GLY A 194 7.71 -0.07 3.43
CA GLY A 194 6.66 -1.05 3.19
C GLY A 194 5.31 -0.66 3.76
N VAL A 195 4.26 -1.18 3.15
CA VAL A 195 2.91 -1.26 3.72
C VAL A 195 2.61 -2.71 4.11
N MET A 196 1.50 -2.92 4.81
CA MET A 196 1.01 -4.23 5.18
C MET A 196 -0.06 -4.71 4.20
N GLY A 197 -0.08 -6.02 3.97
CA GLY A 197 -1.17 -6.66 3.25
C GLY A 197 -2.24 -7.23 4.18
N ASN A 198 -3.30 -7.81 3.61
CA ASN A 198 -4.39 -8.39 4.40
C ASN A 198 -3.88 -9.50 5.31
N ASN A 199 -2.99 -10.36 4.80
CA ASN A 199 -2.45 -11.47 5.58
C ASN A 199 -1.63 -10.97 6.78
N ASP A 200 -0.93 -9.85 6.63
CA ASP A 200 -0.14 -9.23 7.69
C ASP A 200 -1.02 -8.59 8.79
N TYR A 201 -2.19 -8.05 8.44
CA TYR A 201 -3.16 -7.58 9.45
C TYR A 201 -3.87 -8.74 10.15
N GLU A 202 -4.17 -9.80 9.42
CA GLU A 202 -4.77 -11.00 9.97
C GLU A 202 -3.79 -11.72 10.92
N ARG A 203 -2.49 -11.67 10.64
CA ARG A 203 -1.45 -12.39 11.37
C ARG A 203 -0.15 -11.59 11.45
N CYS A 204 0.45 -11.57 12.65
CA CYS A 204 1.82 -11.11 12.87
C CYS A 204 2.08 -9.61 12.64
N HIS A 205 1.05 -8.76 12.49
CA HIS A 205 1.18 -7.31 12.29
C HIS A 205 2.24 -6.67 13.19
N ASP A 206 2.10 -6.82 14.51
CA ASP A 206 3.01 -6.17 15.46
C ASP A 206 4.43 -6.73 15.39
N ASP A 207 4.59 -8.01 15.07
CA ASP A 207 5.90 -8.64 14.88
C ASP A 207 6.57 -8.08 13.63
N ILE A 208 5.83 -7.94 12.53
CA ILE A 208 6.31 -7.35 11.28
C ILE A 208 6.75 -5.91 11.51
N VAL A 209 5.93 -5.08 12.16
CA VAL A 209 6.28 -3.69 12.47
C VAL A 209 7.58 -3.63 13.26
N ARG A 210 7.66 -4.36 14.38
CA ARG A 210 8.86 -4.33 15.24
C ARG A 210 10.10 -4.83 14.51
N THR A 211 9.99 -5.91 13.73
CA THR A 211 11.14 -6.46 13.00
C THR A 211 11.58 -5.55 11.85
N MET A 212 10.65 -4.94 11.11
CA MET A 212 10.98 -3.94 10.09
C MET A 212 11.75 -2.76 10.69
N GLU A 213 11.24 -2.20 11.80
CA GLU A 213 11.89 -1.11 12.51
C GLU A 213 13.27 -1.52 13.07
N HIS A 214 13.38 -2.74 13.62
CA HIS A 214 14.64 -3.30 14.12
C HIS A 214 15.72 -3.32 13.03
N TYR A 215 15.36 -3.67 11.79
CA TYR A 215 16.27 -3.69 10.64
C TYR A 215 16.39 -2.33 9.91
N GLY A 216 15.81 -1.26 10.46
CA GLY A 216 15.87 0.09 9.88
C GLY A 216 15.00 0.31 8.66
N MET A 217 14.01 -0.57 8.42
CA MET A 217 12.99 -0.40 7.39
C MET A 217 11.84 0.45 7.92
N ARG A 218 11.20 1.23 7.05
CA ARG A 218 10.14 2.17 7.42
C ARG A 218 8.77 1.62 7.06
N VAL A 219 7.91 1.46 8.06
CA VAL A 219 6.52 1.03 7.86
C VAL A 219 5.62 2.24 7.65
N LEU A 220 4.88 2.25 6.54
CA LEU A 220 4.00 3.34 6.13
C LEU A 220 2.52 3.02 6.39
N GLU A 221 2.14 2.99 7.66
CA GLU A 221 0.76 2.77 8.13
C GLU A 221 -0.08 4.06 8.07
N HIS A 222 -0.60 4.42 6.89
CA HIS A 222 -1.30 5.69 6.66
C HIS A 222 -0.41 6.92 6.91
N LYS A 223 0.85 6.81 6.46
CA LYS A 223 1.90 7.80 6.68
C LYS A 223 2.51 8.23 5.36
N VAL A 224 3.14 9.41 5.39
CA VAL A 224 3.94 9.93 4.29
C VAL A 224 5.38 10.09 4.78
N ASP A 225 6.33 9.69 3.95
CA ASP A 225 7.75 9.97 4.14
C ASP A 225 8.32 10.65 2.88
N THR A 226 9.53 11.17 2.96
CA THR A 226 10.16 11.99 1.94
C THR A 226 11.53 11.46 1.57
N LEU A 227 11.74 11.20 0.29
CA LEU A 227 13.06 10.96 -0.26
C LEU A 227 13.65 12.30 -0.70
N ARG A 228 14.85 12.64 -0.22
CA ARG A 228 15.52 13.90 -0.54
C ARG A 228 16.81 13.64 -1.31
N LYS A 229 17.02 14.36 -2.40
CA LYS A 229 18.23 14.30 -3.22
C LYS A 229 18.50 15.69 -3.81
N ASP A 230 19.73 16.18 -3.64
CA ASP A 230 20.22 17.45 -4.20
C ASP A 230 19.26 18.66 -3.98
N GLY A 231 18.70 18.76 -2.78
CA GLY A 231 17.77 19.84 -2.40
C GLY A 231 16.34 19.70 -2.93
N GLN A 232 16.05 18.64 -3.70
CA GLN A 232 14.71 18.30 -4.20
C GLN A 232 14.16 17.07 -3.49
N GLN A 233 12.87 16.77 -3.71
CA GLN A 233 12.21 15.67 -3.03
C GLN A 233 11.12 14.98 -3.85
N ILE A 234 10.90 13.71 -3.54
CA ILE A 234 9.68 12.96 -3.87
C ILE A 234 9.06 12.43 -2.58
N LEU A 235 7.73 12.30 -2.56
CA LEU A 235 6.99 11.80 -1.40
C LEU A 235 6.54 10.36 -1.63
N ILE A 236 6.63 9.54 -0.58
CA ILE A 236 6.07 8.18 -0.56
C ILE A 236 4.96 8.16 0.48
N ALA A 237 3.73 7.93 0.02
CA ALA A 237 2.57 7.77 0.87
C ALA A 237 2.22 6.27 0.96
N GLY A 238 1.98 5.74 2.15
CA GLY A 238 1.55 4.36 2.35
C GLY A 238 0.17 4.27 2.98
N VAL A 239 -0.70 3.41 2.44
CA VAL A 239 -2.06 3.20 2.94
C VAL A 239 -2.08 2.05 3.95
N ARG A 240 -2.53 2.34 5.17
CA ARG A 240 -2.89 1.31 6.16
C ARG A 240 -4.17 0.61 5.76
N ASN A 241 -4.21 -0.71 5.94
CA ASN A 241 -5.36 -1.59 5.83
C ASN A 241 -6.39 -1.08 4.81
N PRO A 242 -6.05 -1.13 3.52
CA PRO A 242 -6.90 -0.59 2.45
C PRO A 242 -8.23 -1.33 2.30
N PHE A 243 -8.44 -2.43 3.04
CA PHE A 243 -9.69 -3.20 3.09
C PHE A 243 -10.71 -2.64 4.09
N ASP A 244 -10.29 -1.76 5.01
CA ASP A 244 -11.17 -1.06 5.96
C ASP A 244 -11.36 0.41 5.53
N LEU A 245 -12.18 0.62 4.50
CA LEU A 245 -12.48 1.96 3.98
C LEU A 245 -13.24 2.83 4.98
N ALA A 246 -13.91 2.26 5.98
CA ALA A 246 -14.57 3.04 7.01
C ALA A 246 -13.54 3.84 7.85
N ARG A 247 -12.35 3.28 8.06
CA ARG A 247 -11.25 3.95 8.78
C ARG A 247 -10.22 4.59 7.87
N ASN A 248 -9.98 4.01 6.69
CA ASN A 248 -8.89 4.41 5.81
C ASN A 248 -9.40 4.90 4.44
N GLY A 249 -10.67 5.28 4.29
CA GLY A 249 -11.28 5.74 3.04
C GLY A 249 -10.90 7.16 2.60
N VAL A 250 -9.96 7.81 3.28
CA VAL A 250 -9.36 9.09 2.88
C VAL A 250 -7.89 8.86 2.65
N SER A 251 -7.43 8.91 1.39
CA SER A 251 -6.02 8.64 1.09
C SER A 251 -5.07 9.63 1.80
N PRO A 252 -3.93 9.15 2.35
CA PRO A 252 -2.91 10.03 2.93
C PRO A 252 -2.32 11.00 1.88
N SER A 253 -2.41 10.67 0.58
CA SER A 253 -1.96 11.58 -0.48
C SER A 253 -2.83 12.84 -0.60
N LEU A 254 -4.10 12.81 -0.18
CA LEU A 254 -4.99 13.98 -0.31
C LEU A 254 -4.59 15.16 0.58
N ALA A 255 -3.82 14.92 1.63
CA ALA A 255 -3.26 15.96 2.48
C ALA A 255 -2.03 16.66 1.87
N LEU A 256 -1.47 16.11 0.78
CA LEU A 256 -0.27 16.63 0.12
C LEU A 256 -0.60 17.71 -0.89
N SER A 257 0.40 18.50 -1.27
CA SER A 257 0.22 19.55 -2.28
C SER A 257 0.01 18.90 -3.66
N PRO A 258 -0.91 19.40 -4.50
CA PRO A 258 -1.03 18.96 -5.89
C PRO A 258 0.20 19.28 -6.77
N LYS A 259 1.27 19.86 -6.22
CA LYS A 259 2.56 20.11 -6.87
C LYS A 259 3.65 19.15 -6.42
N ASP A 260 3.41 18.35 -5.37
CA ASP A 260 4.37 17.35 -4.93
C ASP A 260 4.36 16.17 -5.91
N PHE A 261 5.52 15.56 -6.15
CA PHE A 261 5.59 14.29 -6.85
C PHE A 261 5.41 13.15 -5.85
N VAL A 262 4.33 12.39 -5.97
CA VAL A 262 3.89 11.41 -4.97
C VAL A 262 3.78 10.01 -5.56
N ILE A 263 4.49 9.07 -4.93
CA ILE A 263 4.30 7.64 -5.14
C ILE A 263 3.41 7.10 -4.01
N LEU A 264 2.29 6.50 -4.37
CA LEU A 264 1.39 5.84 -3.41
C LEU A 264 1.65 4.34 -3.38
N LEU A 265 1.94 3.83 -2.19
CA LEU A 265 2.09 2.42 -1.90
C LEU A 265 0.81 1.91 -1.22
N VAL A 266 0.17 0.92 -1.82
CA VAL A 266 -1.08 0.35 -1.31
C VAL A 266 -1.11 -1.14 -1.63
N HIS A 267 -1.56 -1.97 -0.70
CA HIS A 267 -1.50 -3.41 -0.92
C HIS A 267 -2.48 -3.88 -2.02
N THR A 268 -3.76 -3.51 -1.92
CA THR A 268 -4.78 -3.86 -2.93
C THR A 268 -4.97 -2.76 -3.98
N PRO A 269 -5.04 -3.11 -5.27
CA PRO A 269 -5.29 -2.12 -6.31
C PRO A 269 -6.72 -1.58 -6.29
N ASP A 270 -7.69 -2.26 -5.68
CA ASP A 270 -9.09 -1.80 -5.67
C ASP A 270 -9.23 -0.43 -4.98
N TYR A 271 -8.38 -0.18 -3.98
CA TYR A 271 -8.36 1.08 -3.21
C TYR A 271 -8.22 2.32 -4.11
N ILE A 272 -7.46 2.24 -5.21
CA ILE A 272 -7.21 3.41 -6.05
C ILE A 272 -8.41 3.82 -6.92
N GLU A 273 -9.39 2.92 -7.03
CA GLU A 273 -10.66 3.17 -7.70
C GLU A 273 -11.75 3.54 -6.67
N ASP A 274 -11.71 2.91 -5.50
CA ASP A 274 -12.67 3.13 -4.41
C ASP A 274 -12.44 4.47 -3.67
N VAL A 275 -11.19 4.95 -3.61
CA VAL A 275 -10.78 6.13 -2.87
C VAL A 275 -10.09 7.13 -3.78
N SER A 276 -10.44 8.42 -3.63
CA SER A 276 -9.74 9.49 -4.35
C SER A 276 -8.26 9.55 -3.96
N ILE A 277 -7.41 9.48 -4.97
CA ILE A 277 -5.95 9.62 -4.87
C ILE A 277 -5.43 10.77 -5.74
N ALA A 278 -6.21 11.84 -5.88
CA ALA A 278 -5.99 12.90 -6.88
C ALA A 278 -4.60 13.60 -6.82
N ASN A 279 -3.88 13.49 -5.71
CA ASN A 279 -2.52 14.02 -5.53
C ASN A 279 -1.45 12.92 -5.61
N THR A 280 -1.68 11.88 -6.41
CA THR A 280 -0.75 10.77 -6.65
C THR A 280 -0.35 10.74 -8.11
N ASP A 281 0.95 10.65 -8.38
CA ASP A 281 1.52 10.55 -9.73
C ASP A 281 1.67 9.10 -10.19
N LEU A 282 1.97 8.18 -9.25
CA LEU A 282 2.11 6.76 -9.51
C LEU A 282 1.66 5.94 -8.29
N ALA A 283 0.76 4.98 -8.50
CA ALA A 283 0.39 4.00 -7.47
C ALA A 283 1.07 2.65 -7.73
N LEU A 284 1.47 1.96 -6.66
CA LEU A 284 2.06 0.62 -6.69
C LEU A 284 1.25 -0.32 -5.80
N ALA A 285 0.86 -1.47 -6.34
CA ALA A 285 0.06 -2.45 -5.61
C ALA A 285 0.44 -3.90 -5.92
N GLY A 286 0.03 -4.80 -5.02
CA GLY A 286 0.16 -6.25 -5.13
C GLY A 286 -1.21 -6.92 -5.03
N HIS A 287 -1.36 -7.84 -4.08
CA HIS A 287 -2.59 -8.52 -3.64
C HIS A 287 -3.22 -9.50 -4.63
N THR A 288 -3.19 -9.19 -5.93
CA THR A 288 -3.88 -10.01 -6.93
C THR A 288 -3.10 -11.27 -7.30
N HIS A 289 -1.81 -11.33 -7.00
CA HIS A 289 -0.87 -12.36 -7.45
C HIS A 289 -0.85 -12.58 -8.97
N GLY A 290 -1.27 -11.57 -9.75
CA GLY A 290 -1.52 -11.79 -11.16
C GLY A 290 -2.63 -12.81 -11.42
N GLY A 291 -3.58 -12.99 -10.53
CA GLY A 291 -4.63 -14.00 -10.60
C GLY A 291 -4.17 -15.43 -10.28
N GLN A 292 -2.94 -15.63 -9.81
CA GLN A 292 -2.27 -16.87 -9.35
C GLN A 292 -2.39 -18.11 -10.27
N VAL A 293 -3.60 -18.53 -10.62
CA VAL A 293 -3.92 -19.59 -11.58
C VAL A 293 -4.71 -19.01 -12.76
N ARG A 294 -4.07 -18.86 -13.91
CA ARG A 294 -4.73 -18.48 -15.17
C ARG A 294 -4.90 -19.66 -16.09
N ILE A 295 -6.14 -19.98 -16.43
CA ILE A 295 -6.50 -21.03 -17.37
C ILE A 295 -7.00 -20.35 -18.65
N PHE A 296 -6.34 -20.61 -19.78
CA PHE A 296 -6.60 -19.92 -21.06
C PHE A 296 -6.60 -18.39 -20.96
N GLY A 297 -5.75 -17.84 -20.10
CA GLY A 297 -5.61 -16.39 -19.88
C GLY A 297 -6.61 -15.78 -18.89
N VAL A 298 -7.56 -16.56 -18.36
CA VAL A 298 -8.58 -16.11 -17.39
C VAL A 298 -8.23 -16.59 -16.00
N ALA A 299 -8.29 -15.68 -15.01
CA ALA A 299 -8.21 -16.02 -13.60
C ALA A 299 -9.63 -16.31 -13.06
N PRO A 300 -9.97 -17.56 -12.68
CA PRO A 300 -11.31 -17.90 -12.20
C PRO A 300 -11.59 -17.38 -10.80
N ILE A 301 -10.54 -17.16 -10.01
CA ILE A 301 -10.59 -16.58 -8.67
C ILE A 301 -9.62 -15.40 -8.68
N LEU A 302 -10.13 -14.23 -8.33
CA LEU A 302 -9.35 -13.01 -8.27
C LEU A 302 -9.80 -12.21 -7.04
N PRO A 303 -8.87 -11.78 -6.17
CA PRO A 303 -9.20 -10.97 -5.02
C PRO A 303 -9.30 -9.49 -5.43
N SER A 304 -10.27 -9.18 -6.28
CA SER A 304 -10.57 -7.82 -6.74
C SER A 304 -12.04 -7.71 -7.16
N HIS A 305 -12.69 -6.62 -6.76
CA HIS A 305 -14.05 -6.25 -7.17
C HIS A 305 -14.10 -5.76 -8.63
N TYR A 306 -12.95 -5.43 -9.23
CA TYR A 306 -12.84 -4.84 -10.56
C TYR A 306 -12.42 -5.84 -11.65
N GLY A 307 -12.43 -7.14 -11.33
CA GLY A 307 -12.14 -8.21 -12.28
C GLY A 307 -10.80 -7.98 -12.99
N ASN A 308 -10.79 -8.14 -14.32
CA ASN A 308 -9.54 -8.10 -15.08
C ASN A 308 -8.84 -6.72 -15.16
N ARG A 309 -9.46 -5.64 -14.65
CA ARG A 309 -8.91 -4.27 -14.77
C ARG A 309 -7.58 -4.10 -14.04
N PHE A 310 -7.40 -4.75 -12.90
CA PHE A 310 -6.26 -4.53 -12.01
C PHE A 310 -5.50 -5.81 -11.68
N VAL A 311 -5.50 -6.78 -12.58
CA VAL A 311 -4.87 -8.09 -12.31
C VAL A 311 -3.35 -8.01 -12.27
N THR A 312 -2.72 -7.31 -13.21
CA THR A 312 -1.25 -7.28 -13.34
C THR A 312 -0.81 -6.14 -14.25
N GLY A 313 0.41 -5.66 -14.06
CA GLY A 313 1.09 -4.71 -14.91
C GLY A 313 0.54 -3.29 -14.79
N LEU A 314 0.74 -2.50 -15.85
CA LEU A 314 0.29 -1.12 -15.90
C LEU A 314 -1.22 -1.05 -16.15
N ALA A 315 -1.93 -0.39 -15.24
CA ALA A 315 -3.33 -0.06 -15.33
C ALA A 315 -3.55 1.42 -14.99
N TYR A 316 -4.80 1.86 -15.10
CA TYR A 316 -5.21 3.22 -14.78
C TYR A 316 -6.54 3.18 -14.05
N ASN A 317 -6.69 3.98 -13.00
CA ASN A 317 -8.02 4.19 -12.41
C ASN A 317 -8.91 5.06 -13.33
N SER A 318 -10.15 5.25 -12.92
CA SER A 318 -11.11 6.09 -13.65
C SER A 318 -10.65 7.54 -13.81
N ALA A 319 -9.86 8.06 -12.87
CA ALA A 319 -9.21 9.38 -12.94
C ALA A 319 -7.92 9.40 -13.79
N LYS A 320 -7.58 8.29 -14.45
CA LYS A 320 -6.41 8.09 -15.31
C LYS A 320 -5.06 8.11 -14.56
N ILE A 321 -5.04 8.04 -13.23
CA ILE A 321 -3.78 7.93 -12.48
C ILE A 321 -3.18 6.54 -12.74
N PRO A 322 -1.88 6.45 -13.09
CA PRO A 322 -1.24 5.18 -13.40
C PRO A 322 -1.03 4.34 -12.14
N LEU A 323 -1.21 3.04 -12.32
CA LEU A 323 -1.04 1.99 -11.32
C LEU A 323 -0.18 0.89 -11.89
N ILE A 324 0.81 0.42 -11.14
CA ILE A 324 1.53 -0.81 -11.46
C ILE A 324 1.14 -1.88 -10.44
N VAL A 325 0.54 -2.97 -10.92
CA VAL A 325 0.18 -4.15 -10.11
C VAL A 325 1.21 -5.25 -10.35
N THR A 326 1.98 -5.62 -9.33
CA THR A 326 2.90 -6.75 -9.44
C THR A 326 2.17 -8.10 -9.32
N ASN A 327 2.68 -9.13 -10.00
CA ASN A 327 2.25 -10.51 -9.76
C ASN A 327 2.70 -11.07 -8.40
N GLY A 328 3.53 -10.33 -7.68
CA GLY A 328 4.16 -10.77 -6.44
C GLY A 328 5.11 -11.95 -6.63
N ILE A 329 5.54 -12.53 -5.51
CA ILE A 329 6.59 -13.57 -5.52
C ILE A 329 6.02 -14.92 -5.09
N GLY A 330 5.42 -14.98 -3.91
CA GLY A 330 4.88 -16.20 -3.31
C GLY A 330 3.47 -16.55 -3.79
N THR A 331 2.81 -17.45 -3.08
CA THR A 331 1.44 -17.87 -3.38
C THR A 331 0.60 -17.86 -2.11
N SER A 332 -0.64 -17.41 -2.22
CA SER A 332 -1.59 -17.38 -1.11
C SER A 332 -2.49 -18.62 -1.14
N GLN A 333 -2.81 -19.14 0.05
CA GLN A 333 -3.70 -20.29 0.36
C GLN A 333 -3.30 -21.64 -0.24
N VAL A 334 -3.10 -21.71 -1.55
CA VAL A 334 -2.75 -22.92 -2.29
C VAL A 334 -1.40 -22.71 -2.99
N PRO A 335 -0.41 -23.61 -2.80
CA PRO A 335 0.92 -23.47 -3.36
C PRO A 335 0.96 -23.87 -4.85
N ILE A 336 0.17 -23.18 -5.69
CA ILE A 336 0.08 -23.40 -7.13
C ILE A 336 0.09 -22.05 -7.83
N ARG A 337 0.94 -21.91 -8.85
CA ARG A 337 1.03 -20.71 -9.71
C ARG A 337 1.11 -21.14 -11.17
N ILE A 338 0.16 -20.68 -12.00
CA ILE A 338 0.07 -21.04 -13.42
C ILE A 338 -0.29 -19.78 -14.22
N GLY A 339 0.50 -19.43 -15.23
CA GLY A 339 0.21 -18.29 -16.10
C GLY A 339 0.29 -16.91 -15.43
N ALA A 340 0.81 -16.84 -14.21
CA ALA A 340 1.07 -15.63 -13.44
C ALA A 340 2.52 -15.68 -12.93
N PRO A 341 3.53 -15.34 -13.76
CA PRO A 341 4.95 -15.48 -13.37
C PRO A 341 5.29 -14.62 -12.15
N ALA A 342 6.05 -15.18 -11.21
CA ALA A 342 6.59 -14.48 -10.06
C ALA A 342 7.60 -13.42 -10.53
N GLU A 343 7.52 -12.21 -9.98
CA GLU A 343 8.31 -11.09 -10.50
C GLU A 343 8.75 -10.09 -9.45
N ILE A 344 9.82 -9.37 -9.78
CA ILE A 344 10.11 -8.08 -9.17
C ILE A 344 9.87 -6.99 -10.21
N VAL A 345 9.44 -5.82 -9.74
CA VAL A 345 9.22 -4.65 -10.57
C VAL A 345 10.37 -3.66 -10.36
N MET A 346 10.93 -3.17 -11.46
CA MET A 346 11.90 -2.08 -11.47
C MET A 346 11.27 -0.89 -12.17
N ILE A 347 11.36 0.30 -11.57
CA ILE A 347 10.86 1.54 -12.16
C ILE A 347 12.02 2.53 -12.23
N THR A 348 12.28 3.08 -13.41
CA THR A 348 13.22 4.18 -13.61
C THR A 348 12.43 5.45 -13.85
N LEU A 349 12.67 6.49 -13.04
CA LEU A 349 12.04 7.79 -13.22
C LEU A 349 12.82 8.62 -14.24
N HIS A 350 12.09 9.26 -15.13
CA HIS A 350 12.62 10.21 -16.12
C HIS A 350 11.81 11.49 -16.06
N ARG A 351 12.51 12.61 -16.10
CA ARG A 351 11.92 13.93 -16.24
C ARG A 351 11.67 14.19 -17.73
N LEU A 352 10.43 14.57 -18.05
CA LEU A 352 10.13 15.05 -19.39
C LEU A 352 10.74 16.45 -19.55
N THR A 353 11.77 16.57 -20.38
CA THR A 353 12.32 17.86 -20.83
C THR A 353 11.54 18.31 -22.07
N GLU A 354 10.91 19.48 -22.01
CA GLU A 354 10.22 20.10 -23.17
C GLU A 354 11.17 20.48 -24.30
#